data_AF-A0A2D3RAB1-F1
#
_entry.id   AF-A0A2D3RAB1-F1
#
_cell.length_a   1.000
_cell.length_b   1.000
_cell.length_c   1.000
_cell.angle_alpha   90.00
_cell.angle_beta   90.00
_cell.angle_gamma   90.00
#
_symmetry.space_group_name_H-M   'P 1'
#
loop_
_entity.id
_entity.type
_entity.pdbx_description
1 polymer ?
#
loop_
_entity_poly.entity_id
_entity_poly.type
_entity_poly.pdbx_seq_one_letter_code
_entity_poly.pdbx_strand_id
1 'polypeptide(L)'
;MESWTNLTEGQGLVLSGFLTGLGAIIAVLLAQSFFRSKVSDLKAAILETEEAVIAFQNEIVARFKDFEESFKEIDITIAALQETAAKTQASIREQESDDEGLSEEVKEPHDPKERTFAKWYEISDHLEEIASSPNIDGRTRARYGRIDRRSYYDLIDALDYDGRLGNMRDIADEATELWYSCRRRDDIDEEASRRMSDYALKIKGIPMP
;
A
#
# COMPACT_ATOMS: atom_id res chain seq x y z
N MET A 1 37.80 65.68 25.49
CA MET A 1 36.86 65.10 26.48
C MET A 1 36.68 66.01 27.70
N GLU A 2 36.71 67.34 27.55
CA GLU A 2 36.68 68.28 28.71
C GLU A 2 35.56 69.33 28.62
N SER A 3 34.63 69.23 27.66
CA SER A 3 33.48 70.13 27.58
C SER A 3 32.24 69.65 28.37
N TRP A 4 32.35 68.51 29.06
CA TRP A 4 31.24 67.86 29.78
C TRP A 4 31.29 68.03 31.30
N THR A 5 32.37 68.59 31.86
CA THR A 5 32.61 68.65 33.31
C THR A 5 32.13 69.93 33.98
N ASN A 6 31.46 70.84 33.25
CA ASN A 6 30.94 72.11 33.79
C ASN A 6 29.41 72.28 33.62
N LEU A 7 28.66 71.19 33.50
CA LEU A 7 27.20 71.22 33.68
C LEU A 7 26.91 71.00 35.16
N THR A 8 26.22 71.95 35.81
CA THR A 8 25.77 71.87 37.20
C THR A 8 25.08 70.52 37.44
N GLU A 9 25.30 69.88 38.59
CA GLU A 9 24.81 68.52 38.92
C GLU A 9 23.33 68.26 38.53
N GLY A 10 22.47 69.26 38.64
CA GLY A 10 21.07 69.19 38.21
C GLY A 10 20.84 69.14 36.69
N GLN A 11 21.69 69.77 35.87
CA GLN A 11 21.60 69.73 34.41
C GLN A 11 22.05 68.38 33.85
N GLY A 12 23.02 67.70 34.49
CA GLY A 12 23.44 66.36 34.12
C GLY A 12 22.35 65.31 34.32
N LEU A 13 21.55 65.43 35.39
CA LEU A 13 20.44 64.53 35.69
C LEU A 13 19.23 64.73 34.75
N VAL A 14 18.95 65.97 34.34
CA VAL A 14 17.92 66.27 33.34
C VAL A 14 18.35 65.75 31.95
N LEU A 15 19.62 65.91 31.59
CA LEU A 15 20.13 65.44 30.30
C LEU A 15 20.15 63.90 30.21
N SER A 16 20.54 63.21 31.29
CA SER A 16 20.52 61.74 31.34
C SER A 16 19.09 61.18 31.34
N GLY A 17 18.14 61.83 32.03
CA GLY A 17 16.72 61.50 31.98
C GLY A 17 16.14 61.68 30.57
N PHE A 18 16.50 62.77 29.88
CA PHE A 18 16.08 63.03 28.50
C PHE A 18 16.67 62.00 27.52
N LEU A 19 17.96 61.67 27.64
CA LEU A 19 18.62 60.65 26.82
C LEU A 19 18.04 59.25 27.06
N THR A 20 17.71 58.91 28.31
CA THR A 20 17.05 57.63 28.65
C THR A 20 15.64 57.58 28.07
N GLY A 21 14.89 58.68 28.13
CA GLY A 21 13.57 58.80 27.50
C GLY A 21 13.61 58.62 25.99
N LEU A 22 14.56 59.26 25.29
CA LEU A 22 14.77 59.07 23.86
C LEU A 22 15.19 57.63 23.53
N GLY A 23 16.09 57.04 24.32
CA GLY A 23 16.49 55.65 24.18
C GLY A 23 15.31 54.68 24.29
N ALA A 24 14.43 54.89 25.27
CA ALA A 24 13.22 54.08 25.44
C ALA A 24 12.25 54.21 24.25
N ILE A 25 12.06 55.43 23.72
CA ILE A 25 11.21 55.66 22.54
C ILE A 25 11.78 54.93 21.32
N ILE A 26 13.09 55.06 21.07
CA ILE A 26 13.76 54.39 19.95
C ILE A 26 13.66 52.86 20.09
N ALA A 27 13.84 52.32 21.30
CA ALA A 27 13.70 50.90 21.56
C ALA A 27 12.29 50.38 21.24
N VAL A 28 11.24 51.13 21.61
CA VAL A 28 9.84 50.79 21.31
C VAL A 28 9.58 50.82 19.80
N LEU A 29 10.09 51.82 19.09
CA LEU A 29 9.94 51.93 17.63
C LEU A 29 10.64 50.79 16.89
N LEU A 30 11.85 50.40 17.31
CA LEU A 30 12.58 49.28 16.74
C LEU A 30 11.87 47.95 17.03
N ALA A 31 11.39 47.75 18.25
CA ALA A 31 10.62 46.55 18.61
C ALA A 31 9.34 46.46 17.77
N GLN A 32 8.57 47.54 17.65
CA GLN A 32 7.36 47.58 16.84
C GLN A 32 7.62 47.28 15.37
N SER A 33 8.70 47.84 14.80
CA SER A 33 9.11 47.57 13.41
C SER A 33 9.46 46.09 13.20
N PHE A 34 10.28 45.53 14.10
CA PHE A 34 10.69 44.13 14.04
C PHE A 34 9.50 43.16 14.16
N PHE A 35 8.61 43.39 15.13
CA PHE A 35 7.41 42.57 15.31
C PHE A 35 6.44 42.68 14.13
N ARG A 36 6.29 43.87 13.52
CA ARG A 36 5.44 44.06 12.35
C ARG A 36 5.94 43.25 11.14
N SER A 37 7.25 43.24 10.90
CA SER A 37 7.85 42.45 9.82
C SER A 37 7.62 40.95 10.05
N LYS A 38 7.92 40.45 11.26
CA LYS A 38 7.77 39.03 11.58
C LYS A 38 6.31 38.55 11.49
N VAL A 39 5.35 39.38 11.91
CA VAL A 39 3.92 39.05 11.77
C VAL A 39 3.49 39.06 10.30
N SER A 40 4.06 39.93 9.47
CA SER A 40 3.80 39.93 8.02
C SER A 40 4.31 38.64 7.37
N ASP A 41 5.53 38.21 7.70
CA ASP A 41 6.11 36.96 7.18
C ASP A 41 5.28 35.74 7.61
N LEU A 42 4.82 35.72 8.87
CA LEU A 42 4.01 34.62 9.38
C LEU A 42 2.64 34.52 8.68
N LYS A 43 2.02 35.67 8.39
CA LYS A 43 0.78 35.73 7.61
C LYS A 43 0.99 35.27 6.17
N ALA A 44 2.11 35.65 5.56
CA ALA A 44 2.47 35.20 4.21
C ALA A 44 2.66 33.67 4.17
N ALA A 45 3.38 33.11 5.15
CA ALA A 45 3.57 31.66 5.25
C ALA A 45 2.25 30.90 5.46
N ILE A 46 1.32 31.45 6.27
CA ILE A 46 -0.01 30.84 6.47
C ILE A 46 -0.80 30.84 5.16
N LEU A 47 -0.81 31.94 4.41
CA LEU A 47 -1.49 32.02 3.12
C LEU A 47 -0.91 31.04 2.11
N GLU A 48 0.42 30.92 2.05
CA GLU A 48 1.10 29.94 1.19
C GLU A 48 0.74 28.50 1.58
N THR A 49 0.63 28.23 2.89
CA THR A 49 0.21 26.91 3.39
C THR A 49 -1.26 26.62 3.05
N GLU A 50 -2.14 27.61 3.18
CA GLU A 50 -3.56 27.49 2.82
C GLU A 50 -3.74 27.23 1.33
N GLU A 51 -2.99 27.96 0.48
CA GLU A 51 -2.99 27.75 -0.97
C GLU A 51 -2.48 26.34 -1.33
N ALA A 52 -1.40 25.87 -0.68
CA ALA A 52 -0.88 24.52 -0.88
C ALA A 52 -1.88 23.43 -0.45
N VAL A 53 -2.60 23.64 0.66
CA VAL A 53 -3.64 22.71 1.14
C VAL A 53 -4.83 22.66 0.19
N ILE A 54 -5.28 23.81 -0.33
CA ILE A 54 -6.37 23.86 -1.30
C ILE A 54 -5.96 23.17 -2.61
N ALA A 55 -4.74 23.43 -3.09
CA ALA A 55 -4.20 22.76 -4.28
C ALA A 55 -4.15 21.24 -4.09
N PHE A 56 -3.66 20.78 -2.94
CA PHE A 56 -3.61 19.36 -2.60
C PHE A 56 -4.99 18.72 -2.51
N GLN A 57 -5.97 19.41 -1.90
CA GLN A 57 -7.36 18.93 -1.84
C GLN A 57 -7.96 18.77 -3.24
N ASN A 58 -7.75 19.75 -4.13
CA ASN A 58 -8.21 19.69 -5.51
C ASN A 58 -7.55 18.54 -6.28
N GLU A 59 -6.27 18.29 -6.06
CA GLU A 59 -5.56 17.16 -6.67
C GLU A 59 -6.12 15.81 -6.19
N ILE A 60 -6.40 15.66 -4.89
CA ILE A 60 -7.02 14.44 -4.36
C ILE A 60 -8.39 14.21 -5.00
N VAL A 61 -9.23 15.25 -5.08
CA VAL A 61 -10.57 15.13 -5.69
C VAL A 61 -10.47 14.73 -7.16
N ALA A 62 -9.52 15.31 -7.91
CA ALA A 62 -9.27 14.93 -9.30
C ALA A 62 -8.85 13.45 -9.41
N ARG A 63 -7.89 13.00 -8.60
CA ARG A 63 -7.45 11.60 -8.58
C ARG A 63 -8.58 10.62 -8.19
N PHE A 64 -9.44 11.00 -7.25
CA PHE A 64 -10.60 10.18 -6.90
C PHE A 64 -11.59 10.05 -8.06
N LYS A 65 -11.79 11.12 -8.82
CA LYS A 65 -12.62 11.09 -10.02
C LYS A 65 -12.03 10.17 -11.10
N ASP A 66 -10.71 10.22 -11.30
CA ASP A 66 -10.02 9.32 -12.23
C ASP A 66 -10.16 7.84 -11.80
N PHE A 67 -10.13 7.57 -10.48
CA PHE A 67 -10.41 6.23 -9.95
C PHE A 67 -11.86 5.80 -10.20
N GLU A 68 -12.84 6.68 -10.01
CA GLU A 68 -14.25 6.39 -10.28
C GLU A 68 -14.49 6.08 -11.77
N GLU A 69 -13.84 6.82 -12.68
CA GLU A 69 -13.88 6.55 -14.11
C GLU A 69 -13.24 5.19 -14.44
N SER A 70 -12.11 4.87 -13.82
CA SER A 70 -11.46 3.56 -13.96
C SER A 70 -12.35 2.40 -13.48
N PHE A 71 -13.09 2.59 -12.38
CA PHE A 71 -14.05 1.57 -11.92
C PHE A 71 -15.21 1.38 -12.91
N LYS A 72 -15.71 2.44 -13.54
CA LYS A 72 -16.74 2.33 -14.58
C LYS A 72 -16.22 1.58 -15.82
N GLU A 73 -14.96 1.80 -16.20
CA GLU A 73 -14.32 1.02 -17.27
C GLU A 73 -14.15 -0.46 -16.87
N ILE A 74 -13.84 -0.75 -15.61
CA ILE A 74 -13.79 -2.12 -15.07
C ILE A 74 -15.19 -2.76 -15.13
N ASP A 75 -16.25 -2.07 -14.73
CA ASP A 75 -17.61 -2.62 -14.81
C ASP A 75 -18.04 -2.91 -16.26
N ILE A 76 -17.66 -2.05 -17.21
CA ILE A 76 -17.91 -2.26 -18.65
C ILE A 76 -17.13 -3.47 -19.17
N THR A 77 -15.86 -3.63 -18.75
CA THR A 77 -15.05 -4.78 -19.16
C THR A 77 -15.51 -6.09 -18.51
N ILE A 78 -16.01 -6.05 -17.27
CA ILE A 78 -16.66 -7.21 -16.62
C ILE A 78 -17.95 -7.58 -17.34
N ALA A 79 -18.78 -6.61 -17.71
CA ALA A 79 -20.00 -6.87 -18.48
C ALA A 79 -19.68 -7.48 -19.86
N ALA A 80 -18.64 -6.98 -20.54
CA ALA A 80 -18.16 -7.54 -21.80
C ALA A 80 -17.56 -8.96 -21.63
N LEU A 81 -16.86 -9.21 -20.51
CA LEU A 81 -16.37 -10.54 -20.14
C LEU A 81 -17.51 -11.51 -19.86
N GLN A 82 -18.56 -11.08 -19.16
CA GLN A 82 -19.75 -11.89 -18.91
C GLN A 82 -20.50 -12.21 -20.21
N GLU A 83 -20.64 -11.24 -21.12
CA GLU A 83 -21.24 -11.48 -22.43
C GLU A 83 -20.39 -12.44 -23.28
N THR A 84 -19.06 -12.30 -23.23
CA THR A 84 -18.13 -13.19 -23.92
C THR A 84 -18.18 -14.59 -23.31
N ALA A 85 -18.20 -14.71 -21.98
CA ALA A 85 -18.36 -15.98 -21.27
C ALA A 85 -19.71 -16.63 -21.57
N ALA A 86 -20.81 -15.86 -21.64
CA ALA A 86 -22.12 -16.37 -22.02
C ALA A 86 -22.15 -16.87 -23.47
N LYS A 87 -21.48 -16.17 -24.40
CA LYS A 87 -21.30 -16.62 -25.79
C LYS A 87 -20.43 -17.88 -25.89
N THR A 88 -19.34 -17.94 -25.11
CA THR A 88 -18.47 -19.12 -25.03
C THR A 88 -19.20 -20.31 -24.42
N GLN A 89 -19.98 -20.10 -23.35
CA GLN A 89 -20.86 -21.12 -22.78
C GLN A 89 -21.94 -21.56 -23.77
N ALA A 90 -22.52 -20.65 -24.55
CA ALA A 90 -23.49 -21.01 -25.58
C ALA A 90 -22.84 -21.88 -26.68
N SER A 91 -21.63 -21.52 -27.14
CA SER A 91 -20.90 -22.32 -28.13
C SER A 91 -20.40 -23.65 -27.58
N ILE A 92 -20.06 -23.74 -26.30
CA ILE A 92 -19.70 -25.00 -25.63
C ILE A 92 -20.94 -25.85 -25.43
N ARG A 93 -22.08 -25.26 -25.05
CA ARG A 93 -23.37 -25.95 -24.88
C ARG A 93 -23.93 -26.49 -26.18
N GLU A 94 -23.71 -25.80 -27.31
CA GLU A 94 -24.04 -26.30 -28.65
C GLU A 94 -23.14 -27.48 -29.06
N GLN A 95 -21.95 -27.60 -28.45
CA GLN A 95 -21.01 -28.70 -28.65
C GLN A 95 -21.21 -29.85 -27.64
N GLU A 96 -21.76 -29.57 -26.46
CA GLU A 96 -22.15 -30.55 -25.42
C GLU A 96 -23.57 -31.09 -25.60
N SER A 97 -24.43 -30.47 -26.42
CA SER A 97 -25.78 -31.01 -26.71
C SER A 97 -25.77 -32.31 -27.53
N ASP A 98 -24.60 -32.76 -28.02
CA ASP A 98 -24.39 -34.09 -28.57
C ASP A 98 -23.90 -35.12 -27.52
N ASP A 99 -23.64 -34.71 -26.28
CA ASP A 99 -23.13 -35.57 -25.18
C ASP A 99 -23.92 -35.31 -23.88
N GLU A 100 -25.24 -35.53 -23.95
CA GLU A 100 -26.17 -35.31 -22.85
C GLU A 100 -25.83 -36.15 -21.60
N GLY A 101 -25.46 -35.43 -20.54
CA GLY A 101 -25.96 -35.70 -19.20
C GLY A 101 -24.91 -36.14 -18.20
N LEU A 102 -24.57 -35.25 -17.25
CA LEU A 102 -24.28 -35.54 -15.84
C LEU A 102 -24.03 -34.22 -15.10
N SER A 103 -24.84 -33.99 -14.06
CA SER A 103 -24.64 -33.12 -12.88
C SER A 103 -23.42 -32.19 -12.83
N GLU A 104 -23.65 -30.90 -12.53
CA GLU A 104 -22.65 -29.93 -12.04
C GLU A 104 -22.04 -30.40 -10.70
N GLU A 105 -21.16 -31.38 -10.79
CA GLU A 105 -20.11 -31.65 -9.83
C GLU A 105 -18.89 -30.87 -10.35
N VAL A 106 -18.24 -30.08 -9.50
CA VAL A 106 -16.98 -29.41 -9.86
C VAL A 106 -15.98 -30.52 -10.18
N LYS A 107 -15.89 -30.92 -11.45
CA LYS A 107 -15.02 -32.00 -11.89
C LYS A 107 -13.60 -31.58 -11.58
N GLU A 108 -12.97 -32.25 -10.61
CA GLU A 108 -11.53 -32.13 -10.42
C GLU A 108 -10.85 -32.37 -11.76
N PRO A 109 -9.80 -31.59 -12.10
CA PRO A 109 -9.10 -31.78 -13.36
C PRO A 109 -8.63 -33.23 -13.51
N HIS A 110 -8.88 -33.85 -14.65
CA HIS A 110 -8.45 -35.23 -14.90
C HIS A 110 -6.94 -35.32 -15.18
N ASP A 111 -6.30 -34.23 -15.60
CA ASP A 111 -4.86 -34.17 -15.87
C ASP A 111 -4.04 -33.87 -14.59
N PRO A 112 -3.03 -34.70 -14.23
CA PRO A 112 -2.12 -34.44 -13.10
C PRO A 112 -1.48 -33.04 -13.13
N LYS A 113 -1.19 -32.52 -14.33
CA LYS A 113 -0.61 -31.18 -14.48
C LYS A 113 -1.60 -30.09 -14.07
N GLU A 114 -2.82 -30.14 -14.59
CA GLU A 114 -3.87 -29.19 -14.23
C GLU A 114 -4.19 -29.24 -12.74
N ARG A 115 -4.27 -30.45 -12.14
CA ARG A 115 -4.46 -30.61 -10.68
C ARG A 115 -3.34 -29.96 -9.88
N THR A 116 -2.08 -30.23 -10.24
CA THR A 116 -0.92 -29.63 -9.58
C THR A 116 -0.98 -28.11 -9.63
N PHE A 117 -1.36 -27.54 -10.79
CA PHE A 117 -1.44 -26.10 -10.99
C PHE A 117 -2.58 -25.49 -10.17
N ALA A 118 -3.75 -26.11 -10.18
CA ALA A 118 -4.89 -25.69 -9.37
C ALA A 118 -4.52 -25.66 -7.88
N LYS A 119 -3.87 -26.71 -7.37
CA LYS A 119 -3.46 -26.79 -5.96
C LYS A 119 -2.34 -25.81 -5.60
N TRP A 120 -1.42 -25.54 -6.51
CA TRP A 120 -0.46 -24.47 -6.32
C TRP A 120 -1.15 -23.11 -6.18
N TYR A 121 -2.12 -22.78 -7.04
CA TYR A 121 -2.84 -21.51 -6.94
C TYR A 121 -3.61 -21.39 -5.61
N GLU A 122 -4.21 -22.48 -5.13
CA GLU A 122 -4.82 -22.50 -3.80
C GLU A 122 -3.82 -22.17 -2.68
N ILE A 123 -2.58 -22.67 -2.78
CA ILE A 123 -1.52 -22.39 -1.82
C ILE A 123 -1.06 -20.93 -1.93
N SER A 124 -0.78 -20.46 -3.15
CA SER A 124 -0.32 -19.09 -3.37
C SER A 124 -1.35 -18.07 -2.91
N ASP A 125 -2.63 -18.29 -3.21
CA ASP A 125 -3.71 -17.40 -2.82
C ASP A 125 -3.82 -17.31 -1.28
N HIS A 126 -3.61 -18.42 -0.58
CA HIS A 126 -3.60 -18.41 0.88
C HIS A 126 -2.39 -17.63 1.45
N LEU A 127 -1.21 -17.77 0.84
CA LEU A 127 -0.04 -16.96 1.23
C LEU A 127 -0.29 -15.46 0.97
N GLU A 128 -0.95 -15.10 -0.14
CA GLU A 128 -1.35 -13.73 -0.43
C GLU A 128 -2.40 -13.19 0.55
N GLU A 129 -3.35 -14.03 0.97
CA GLU A 129 -4.36 -13.68 1.96
C GLU A 129 -3.70 -13.34 3.31
N ILE A 130 -2.73 -14.14 3.73
CA ILE A 130 -1.92 -13.84 4.93
C ILE A 130 -1.18 -12.52 4.75
N ALA A 131 -0.50 -12.33 3.61
CA ALA A 131 0.27 -11.12 3.33
C ALA A 131 -0.59 -9.85 3.26
N SER A 132 -1.81 -9.95 2.73
CA SER A 132 -2.74 -8.84 2.56
C SER A 132 -3.66 -8.59 3.76
N SER A 133 -3.56 -9.41 4.81
CA SER A 133 -4.43 -9.37 5.98
C SER A 133 -4.57 -7.96 6.58
N PRO A 134 -5.80 -7.49 6.87
CA PRO A 134 -6.05 -6.16 7.41
C PRO A 134 -5.44 -5.94 8.81
N ASN A 135 -5.13 -7.02 9.52
CA ASN A 135 -4.52 -7.02 10.86
C ASN A 135 -3.00 -6.76 10.83
N ILE A 136 -2.39 -6.71 9.64
CA ILE A 136 -0.97 -6.38 9.46
C ILE A 136 -0.81 -4.87 9.28
N ASP A 137 0.19 -4.28 9.93
CA ASP A 137 0.53 -2.88 9.75
C ASP A 137 0.69 -2.50 8.26
N GLY A 138 0.19 -1.34 7.87
CA GLY A 138 0.10 -0.91 6.48
C GLY A 138 1.46 -0.83 5.79
N ARG A 139 2.53 -0.43 6.52
CA ARG A 139 3.90 -0.41 5.97
C ARG A 139 4.42 -1.82 5.69
N THR A 140 4.09 -2.77 6.57
CA THR A 140 4.47 -4.18 6.41
C THR A 140 3.71 -4.83 5.25
N ARG A 141 2.41 -4.58 5.13
CA ARG A 141 1.60 -5.01 3.98
C ARG A 141 2.12 -4.46 2.65
N ALA A 142 2.46 -3.17 2.62
CA ALA A 142 3.08 -2.54 1.46
C ALA A 142 4.47 -3.12 1.13
N ARG A 143 5.24 -3.55 2.14
CA ARG A 143 6.50 -4.27 1.92
C ARG A 143 6.25 -5.59 1.21
N TYR A 144 5.31 -6.42 1.68
CA TYR A 144 5.00 -7.70 1.02
C TYR A 144 4.48 -7.50 -0.40
N GLY A 145 3.65 -6.47 -0.64
CA GLY A 145 3.14 -6.15 -1.98
C GLY A 145 4.21 -5.75 -2.99
N ARG A 146 5.42 -5.38 -2.54
CA ARG A 146 6.56 -5.06 -3.42
C ARG A 146 7.44 -6.27 -3.77
N ILE A 147 7.24 -7.40 -3.10
CA ILE A 147 8.03 -8.62 -3.36
C ILE A 147 7.62 -9.19 -4.72
N ASP A 148 8.57 -9.66 -5.53
CA ASP A 148 8.30 -10.20 -6.85
C ASP A 148 7.66 -11.60 -6.76
N ARG A 149 6.47 -11.78 -7.36
CA ARG A 149 5.75 -13.07 -7.39
C ARG A 149 6.35 -14.09 -8.36
N ARG A 150 7.42 -13.72 -9.07
CA ARG A 150 8.24 -14.69 -9.80
C ARG A 150 8.98 -15.65 -8.87
N SER A 151 9.26 -15.23 -7.63
CA SER A 151 9.92 -15.98 -6.56
C SER A 151 9.08 -15.96 -5.28
N TYR A 152 8.32 -17.02 -5.01
CA TYR A 152 7.54 -17.10 -3.77
C TYR A 152 8.40 -17.28 -2.52
N TYR A 153 9.67 -17.70 -2.67
CA TYR A 153 10.62 -17.83 -1.56
C TYR A 153 10.79 -16.54 -0.76
N ASP A 154 10.91 -15.39 -1.45
CA ASP A 154 11.10 -14.11 -0.78
C ASP A 154 9.86 -13.69 0.04
N LEU A 155 8.66 -14.05 -0.43
CA LEU A 155 7.42 -13.80 0.29
C LEU A 155 7.33 -14.71 1.51
N ILE A 156 7.64 -15.99 1.37
CA ILE A 156 7.65 -16.96 2.46
C ILE A 156 8.66 -16.52 3.54
N ASP A 157 9.87 -16.14 3.15
CA ASP A 157 10.90 -15.59 4.04
C ASP A 157 10.42 -14.37 4.83
N ALA A 158 9.80 -13.42 4.14
CA ALA A 158 9.28 -12.22 4.79
C ALA A 158 8.15 -12.56 5.79
N LEU A 159 7.20 -13.41 5.39
CA LEU A 159 6.09 -13.81 6.23
C LEU A 159 6.55 -14.60 7.47
N ASP A 160 7.55 -15.45 7.31
CA ASP A 160 8.15 -16.24 8.40
C ASP A 160 8.95 -15.36 9.37
N TYR A 161 9.77 -14.45 8.84
CA TYR A 161 10.52 -13.48 9.64
C TYR A 161 9.59 -12.65 10.54
N ASP A 162 8.40 -12.29 10.02
CA ASP A 162 7.38 -11.56 10.77
C ASP A 162 6.45 -12.47 11.60
N GLY A 163 6.75 -13.77 11.68
CA GLY A 163 6.03 -14.76 12.50
C GLY A 163 4.61 -15.08 12.02
N ARG A 164 4.31 -14.88 10.74
CA ARG A 164 2.95 -15.02 10.18
C ARG A 164 2.62 -16.42 9.69
N LEU A 165 3.63 -17.23 9.36
CA LEU A 165 3.43 -18.61 8.87
C LEU A 165 3.32 -19.65 9.98
N GLY A 166 3.81 -19.35 11.19
CA GLY A 166 3.84 -20.32 12.28
C GLY A 166 4.60 -21.59 11.87
N ASN A 167 3.93 -22.75 11.91
CA ASN A 167 4.53 -24.04 11.57
C ASN A 167 4.40 -24.40 10.07
N MET A 168 3.85 -23.52 9.23
CA MET A 168 3.59 -23.78 7.82
C MET A 168 4.80 -23.50 6.93
N ARG A 169 5.88 -22.95 7.49
CA ARG A 169 7.07 -22.51 6.76
C ARG A 169 7.65 -23.60 5.86
N ASP A 170 8.00 -24.74 6.46
CA ASP A 170 8.64 -25.86 5.74
C ASP A 170 7.73 -26.38 4.61
N ILE A 171 6.41 -26.41 4.86
CA ILE A 171 5.42 -26.90 3.91
C ILE A 171 5.29 -25.95 2.72
N ALA A 172 5.28 -24.64 2.98
CA ALA A 172 5.23 -23.62 1.93
C ALA A 172 6.49 -23.64 1.06
N ASP A 173 7.67 -23.84 1.66
CA ASP A 173 8.93 -23.99 0.93
C ASP A 173 8.93 -25.24 0.06
N GLU A 174 8.54 -26.40 0.59
CA GLU A 174 8.46 -27.66 -0.17
C GLU A 174 7.46 -27.57 -1.32
N ALA A 175 6.30 -26.95 -1.10
CA ALA A 175 5.30 -26.72 -2.15
C ALA A 175 5.85 -25.81 -3.26
N THR A 176 6.56 -24.75 -2.86
CA THR A 176 7.18 -23.80 -3.79
C THR A 176 8.28 -24.47 -4.63
N GLU A 177 9.12 -25.30 -4.01
CA GLU A 177 10.13 -26.09 -4.71
C GLU A 177 9.50 -27.04 -5.71
N LEU A 178 8.47 -27.78 -5.29
CA LEU A 178 7.73 -28.69 -6.16
C LEU A 178 7.12 -27.92 -7.35
N TRP A 179 6.50 -26.77 -7.11
CA TRP A 179 5.96 -25.91 -8.17
C TRP A 179 7.03 -25.50 -9.19
N TYR A 180 8.19 -25.02 -8.73
CA TYR A 180 9.25 -24.61 -9.65
C TYR A 180 9.83 -25.77 -10.48
N SER A 181 9.82 -26.99 -9.92
CA SER A 181 10.22 -28.20 -10.62
C SER A 181 9.19 -28.64 -11.68
N CYS A 182 7.91 -28.43 -11.42
CA CYS A 182 6.80 -28.92 -12.25
C CYS A 182 6.34 -27.91 -13.32
N ARG A 183 6.37 -26.60 -13.05
CA ARG A 183 5.73 -25.57 -13.90
C ARG A 183 6.19 -25.50 -15.36
N ARG A 184 7.39 -26.04 -15.67
CA ARG A 184 7.98 -26.08 -17.02
C ARG A 184 7.94 -27.47 -17.66
N ARG A 185 7.46 -28.48 -16.93
CA ARG A 185 7.38 -29.86 -17.40
C ARG A 185 6.03 -30.12 -18.07
N ASP A 186 6.03 -30.98 -19.06
CA ASP A 186 4.82 -31.46 -19.72
C ASP A 186 4.38 -32.83 -19.19
N ASP A 187 5.27 -33.53 -18.48
CA ASP A 187 5.11 -34.90 -17.97
C ASP A 187 5.04 -34.94 -16.44
N ILE A 188 4.11 -34.21 -15.84
CA ILE A 188 3.92 -34.24 -14.38
C ILE A 188 3.31 -35.58 -13.99
N ASP A 189 3.94 -36.26 -13.02
CA ASP A 189 3.47 -37.53 -12.52
C ASP A 189 2.33 -37.37 -11.50
N GLU A 190 1.57 -38.45 -11.32
CA GLU A 190 0.49 -38.50 -10.33
C GLU A 190 1.00 -38.23 -8.90
N GLU A 191 2.26 -38.59 -8.63
CA GLU A 191 2.89 -38.40 -7.33
C GLU A 191 3.12 -36.92 -7.02
N ALA A 192 3.62 -36.13 -7.96
CA ALA A 192 3.75 -34.68 -7.78
C ALA A 192 2.39 -34.02 -7.59
N SER A 193 1.37 -34.45 -8.34
CA SER A 193 0.00 -33.96 -8.15
C SER A 193 -0.52 -34.28 -6.75
N ARG A 194 -0.31 -35.50 -6.26
CA ARG A 194 -0.72 -35.94 -4.92
C ARG A 194 0.00 -35.13 -3.84
N ARG A 195 1.32 -34.98 -3.94
CA ARG A 195 2.12 -34.19 -2.99
C ARG A 195 1.67 -32.73 -2.93
N MET A 196 1.38 -32.11 -4.07
CA MET A 196 0.88 -30.74 -4.10
C MET A 196 -0.49 -30.60 -3.42
N SER A 197 -1.39 -31.57 -3.64
CA SER A 197 -2.68 -31.63 -2.93
C SER A 197 -2.48 -31.77 -1.41
N ASP A 198 -1.57 -32.64 -0.96
CA ASP A 198 -1.26 -32.82 0.46
C ASP A 198 -0.73 -31.52 1.09
N TYR A 199 0.12 -30.77 0.38
CA TYR A 199 0.61 -29.47 0.84
C TYR A 199 -0.52 -28.44 0.95
N ALA A 200 -1.42 -28.39 -0.03
CA ALA A 200 -2.56 -27.49 -0.01
C ALA A 200 -3.49 -27.77 1.18
N LEU A 201 -3.76 -29.04 1.50
CA LEU A 201 -4.56 -29.44 2.65
C LEU A 201 -3.91 -29.02 3.97
N LYS A 202 -2.60 -29.27 4.12
CA LYS A 202 -1.86 -28.93 5.34
C LYS A 202 -1.79 -27.43 5.57
N ILE A 203 -1.57 -26.64 4.52
CA ILE A 203 -1.53 -25.17 4.60
C ILE A 203 -2.90 -24.60 4.98
N LYS A 204 -3.99 -25.18 4.47
CA LYS A 204 -5.37 -24.77 4.83
C LYS A 204 -5.82 -25.30 6.20
N GLY A 205 -5.03 -26.14 6.87
CA GLY A 205 -5.40 -26.74 8.15
C GLY A 205 -6.56 -27.75 8.07
N ILE A 206 -6.81 -28.33 6.89
CA ILE A 206 -7.85 -29.36 6.71
C ILE A 206 -7.25 -30.73 7.07
N PRO A 207 -7.85 -31.48 8.02
CA PRO A 207 -7.36 -32.82 8.36
C PRO A 207 -7.54 -33.78 7.18
N MET A 208 -6.51 -34.57 6.88
CA MET A 208 -6.57 -35.58 5.81
C MET A 208 -7.58 -36.70 6.18
N PRO A 209 -8.37 -37.19 5.21
CA PRO A 209 -9.21 -38.37 5.40
C PRO A 209 -8.40 -39.66 5.57
#